data_AF-A0A7T1MI74-F1
#
_entry.id   AF-A0A7T1MI74-F1
#
_cell.length_a   1.000
_cell.length_b   1.000
_cell.length_c   1.000
_cell.angle_alpha   90.00
_cell.angle_beta   90.00
_cell.angle_gamma   90.00
#
_symmetry.space_group_name_H-M   'P 1'
#
loop_
_entity.id
_entity.type
_entity.pdbx_description
1 polymer ?
#
loop_
_entity_poly.entity_id
_entity_poly.type
_entity_poly.pdbx_seq_one_letter_code
_entity_poly.pdbx_strand_id
1 'polypeptide(L)'
;MAPDPASRSPAAVPGTDQPGRAAPSPSRKLRLATVWLAGCSGCHMSFLDLDEFLFDLAEQVEIVFSPVASDIKTYPEGVDLCLVEGAVANADNLELALQVRRRTAVVVSFGDCAVTANVPGLRNLITPGGRDSAMAALQRSYLELADSQAQIPVAPGVVPELLPRVLPLHEVIPVDVYLPGCPPSAARIRACLEPMLRGERPRLEGPEMLRFG
;
A
#
# COMPACT_ATOMS: atom_id res chain seq x y z
N MET A 1 23.31 33.74 -2.70
CA MET A 1 23.57 32.71 -3.72
C MET A 1 23.15 31.38 -3.13
N ALA A 2 21.91 30.96 -3.39
CA ALA A 2 21.38 29.70 -2.85
C ALA A 2 22.01 28.52 -3.61
N PRO A 3 22.38 27.42 -2.95
CA PRO A 3 23.02 26.29 -3.62
C PRO A 3 22.04 25.55 -4.53
N ASP A 4 22.58 25.04 -5.63
CA ASP A 4 21.93 24.33 -6.73
C ASP A 4 21.18 23.05 -6.25
N PRO A 5 19.86 22.93 -6.50
CA PRO A 5 19.07 21.77 -6.12
C PRO A 5 19.47 20.47 -6.84
N ALA A 6 20.29 20.53 -7.90
CA ALA A 6 20.76 19.36 -8.65
C ALA A 6 21.98 18.65 -8.04
N SER A 7 22.55 19.16 -6.94
CA SER A 7 23.78 18.62 -6.32
C SER A 7 23.56 17.51 -5.27
N ARG A 8 22.31 17.11 -5.00
CA ARG A 8 22.01 16.05 -4.02
C ARG A 8 22.13 14.68 -4.67
N SER A 9 23.23 14.00 -4.36
CA SER A 9 23.42 12.58 -4.64
C SER A 9 22.22 11.77 -4.13
N PRO A 10 21.69 10.78 -4.88
CA PRO A 10 20.64 9.91 -4.38
C PRO A 10 21.18 9.19 -3.14
N ALA A 11 20.48 9.35 -2.02
CA ALA A 11 20.81 8.61 -0.80
C ALA A 11 20.81 7.12 -1.13
N ALA A 12 21.94 6.46 -0.92
CA ALA A 12 22.08 5.03 -1.09
C ALA A 12 20.99 4.33 -0.27
N VAL A 13 20.26 3.41 -0.90
CA VAL A 13 19.33 2.50 -0.22
C VAL A 13 20.13 1.72 0.81
N PRO A 14 19.94 1.93 2.13
CA PRO A 14 20.68 1.18 3.13
C PRO A 14 20.33 -0.30 3.00
N GLY A 15 21.35 -1.15 2.94
CA GLY A 15 21.18 -2.61 2.87
C GLY A 15 20.22 -3.10 3.94
N THR A 16 19.16 -3.78 3.50
CA THR A 16 18.14 -4.37 4.35
C THR A 16 18.66 -5.69 4.93
N ASP A 17 19.50 -5.59 5.95
CA ASP A 17 19.83 -6.71 6.83
C ASP A 17 19.26 -6.43 8.22
N GLN A 18 17.93 -6.43 8.31
CA GLN A 18 17.24 -6.52 9.59
C GLN A 18 16.95 -8.00 9.89
N PRO A 19 17.21 -8.47 11.13
CA PRO A 19 17.01 -9.85 11.52
C PRO A 19 15.53 -10.22 11.33
N GLY A 20 15.29 -11.22 10.49
CA GLY A 20 13.96 -11.69 10.13
C GLY A 20 13.16 -12.08 11.37
N ARG A 21 12.00 -11.44 11.55
CA ARG A 21 11.01 -11.85 12.55
C ARG A 21 10.52 -13.26 12.19
N ALA A 22 10.37 -14.10 13.21
CA ALA A 22 10.22 -15.55 13.10
C ALA A 22 9.18 -15.99 12.04
N ALA A 23 9.57 -16.98 11.22
CA ALA A 23 8.69 -17.65 10.27
C ALA A 23 7.54 -18.37 11.00
N PRO A 24 6.34 -18.46 10.38
CA PRO A 24 5.16 -19.07 11.01
C PRO A 24 5.35 -20.58 11.28
N SER A 25 4.76 -21.05 12.37
CA SER A 25 4.81 -22.46 12.81
C SER A 25 3.94 -23.38 11.93
N PRO A 26 4.38 -24.62 11.62
CA PRO A 26 3.81 -25.48 10.57
C PRO A 26 2.44 -26.12 10.87
N SER A 27 1.76 -25.79 11.96
CA SER A 27 0.51 -26.46 12.38
C SER A 27 -0.77 -25.64 12.20
N ARG A 28 -0.72 -24.41 11.67
CA ARG A 28 -1.92 -23.63 11.34
C ARG A 28 -1.82 -22.96 9.98
N LYS A 29 -2.97 -22.70 9.35
CA LYS A 29 -3.06 -21.86 8.14
C LYS A 29 -2.47 -20.48 8.40
N LEU A 30 -1.81 -19.92 7.38
CA LEU A 30 -1.26 -18.58 7.43
C LEU A 30 -2.40 -17.56 7.50
N ARG A 31 -2.34 -16.61 8.43
CA ARG A 31 -3.35 -15.54 8.55
C ARG A 31 -2.98 -14.42 7.60
N LEU A 32 -3.68 -14.36 6.47
CA LEU A 32 -3.48 -13.40 5.40
C LEU A 32 -4.48 -12.25 5.56
N ALA A 33 -3.98 -11.02 5.47
CA ALA A 33 -4.80 -9.83 5.33
C ALA A 33 -4.48 -9.10 4.02
N THR A 34 -5.47 -8.38 3.49
CA THR A 34 -5.29 -7.42 2.42
C THR A 34 -5.95 -6.10 2.80
N VAL A 35 -5.37 -4.96 2.41
CA VAL A 35 -5.82 -3.63 2.82
C VAL A 35 -5.86 -2.68 1.63
N TRP A 36 -6.87 -1.79 1.61
CA TRP A 36 -6.95 -0.64 0.73
C TRP A 36 -6.65 0.64 1.50
N LEU A 37 -5.67 1.39 1.01
CA LEU A 37 -5.44 2.78 1.35
C LEU A 37 -5.89 3.67 0.18
N ALA A 38 -5.13 4.71 -0.18
CA ALA A 38 -5.41 5.52 -1.36
C ALA A 38 -4.94 4.81 -2.64
N GLY A 39 -5.78 3.91 -3.15
CA GLY A 39 -5.57 3.16 -4.39
C GLY A 39 -6.82 3.14 -5.28
N CYS A 40 -6.77 2.37 -6.37
CA CYS A 40 -7.88 2.23 -7.31
C CYS A 40 -8.59 0.87 -7.24
N SER A 41 -8.21 0.00 -6.28
CA SER A 41 -8.57 -1.43 -6.18
C SER A 41 -7.98 -2.33 -7.26
N GLY A 42 -7.24 -1.78 -8.22
CA GLY A 42 -6.66 -2.52 -9.33
C GLY A 42 -5.68 -3.61 -8.90
N CYS A 43 -4.94 -3.43 -7.81
CA CYS A 43 -4.02 -4.46 -7.34
C CYS A 43 -4.81 -5.66 -6.78
N HIS A 44 -5.91 -5.41 -6.05
CA HIS A 44 -6.81 -6.47 -5.63
C HIS A 44 -7.52 -7.15 -6.79
N MET A 45 -7.89 -6.43 -7.86
CA MET A 45 -8.44 -7.07 -9.05
C MET A 45 -7.41 -8.01 -9.69
N SER A 46 -6.15 -7.58 -9.84
CA SER A 46 -5.12 -8.47 -10.36
C SER A 46 -4.76 -9.63 -9.41
N PHE A 47 -4.99 -9.47 -8.11
CA PHE A 47 -4.95 -10.59 -7.17
C PHE A 47 -6.12 -11.56 -7.39
N LEU A 48 -7.31 -11.08 -7.76
CA LEU A 48 -8.44 -11.94 -8.11
C LEU A 48 -8.24 -12.62 -9.48
N ASP A 49 -7.46 -12.02 -10.39
CA ASP A 49 -7.00 -12.64 -11.64
C ASP A 49 -5.98 -13.79 -11.42
N LEU A 50 -5.78 -14.24 -10.18
CA LEU A 50 -5.07 -15.49 -9.88
C LEU A 50 -5.92 -16.72 -10.25
N ASP A 51 -7.20 -16.53 -10.58
CA ASP A 51 -8.12 -17.55 -11.10
C ASP A 51 -8.11 -18.83 -10.24
N GLU A 52 -7.76 -19.98 -10.83
CA GLU A 52 -7.78 -21.26 -10.14
C GLU A 52 -6.82 -21.33 -8.94
N PHE A 53 -5.72 -20.55 -8.97
CA PHE A 53 -4.76 -20.51 -7.86
C PHE A 53 -5.37 -19.93 -6.58
N LEU A 54 -6.48 -19.19 -6.65
CA LEU A 54 -7.18 -18.73 -5.45
C LEU A 54 -7.71 -19.88 -4.61
N PHE A 55 -8.11 -20.99 -5.24
CA PHE A 55 -8.55 -22.19 -4.51
C PHE A 55 -7.37 -22.83 -3.76
N ASP A 56 -6.22 -22.96 -4.42
CA ASP A 56 -4.98 -23.45 -3.79
C ASP A 56 -4.54 -22.55 -2.63
N LEU A 57 -4.69 -21.23 -2.79
CA LEU A 57 -4.38 -20.25 -1.76
C LEU A 57 -5.33 -20.41 -0.55
N ALA A 58 -6.63 -20.59 -0.78
CA ALA A 58 -7.63 -20.76 0.28
C ALA A 58 -7.42 -22.03 1.13
N GLU A 59 -6.80 -23.07 0.56
CA GLU A 59 -6.39 -24.25 1.33
C GLU A 59 -5.26 -23.95 2.32
N GLN A 60 -4.39 -22.99 2.01
CA GLN A 60 -3.17 -22.68 2.78
C GLN A 60 -3.32 -21.50 3.73
N VAL A 61 -4.25 -20.58 3.45
CA VAL A 61 -4.43 -19.35 4.21
C VAL A 61 -5.81 -19.23 4.86
N GLU A 62 -5.86 -18.49 5.95
CA GLU A 62 -7.07 -17.93 6.54
C GLU A 62 -7.10 -16.43 6.22
N ILE A 63 -8.08 -15.98 5.44
CA ILE A 63 -8.26 -14.54 5.16
C ILE A 63 -8.92 -13.91 6.39
N VAL A 64 -8.14 -13.13 7.14
CA VAL A 64 -8.60 -12.55 8.42
C VAL A 64 -9.05 -11.10 8.32
N PHE A 65 -8.70 -10.42 7.22
CA PHE A 65 -9.15 -9.07 6.91
C PHE A 65 -8.94 -8.82 5.42
N SER A 66 -9.98 -8.40 4.71
CA SER A 66 -9.92 -8.01 3.31
C SER A 66 -11.14 -7.16 2.95
N PRO A 67 -10.97 -6.04 2.22
CA PRO A 67 -12.09 -5.24 1.71
C PRO A 67 -13.05 -6.01 0.80
N VAL A 68 -12.58 -7.05 0.12
CA VAL A 68 -13.35 -7.79 -0.91
C VAL A 68 -13.63 -9.25 -0.56
N ALA A 69 -12.87 -9.83 0.38
CA ALA A 69 -12.94 -11.26 0.68
C ALA A 69 -13.35 -11.57 2.14
N SER A 70 -13.72 -10.57 2.95
CA SER A 70 -14.15 -10.80 4.33
C SER A 70 -15.14 -9.74 4.83
N ASP A 71 -16.00 -10.11 5.78
CA ASP A 71 -16.89 -9.17 6.47
C ASP A 71 -16.26 -8.51 7.72
N ILE A 72 -15.01 -8.84 8.04
CA ILE A 72 -14.30 -8.31 9.20
C ILE A 72 -14.02 -6.82 9.02
N LYS A 73 -14.51 -5.99 9.94
CA LYS A 73 -14.42 -4.52 9.86
C LYS A 73 -13.27 -3.92 10.66
N THR A 74 -12.63 -4.71 11.53
CA THR A 74 -11.52 -4.26 12.38
C THR A 74 -10.28 -5.08 12.08
N TYR A 75 -9.15 -4.42 11.85
CA TYR A 75 -7.90 -5.11 11.57
C TYR A 75 -7.45 -5.97 12.76
N PRO A 76 -7.35 -7.30 12.63
CA PRO A 76 -7.11 -8.21 13.75
C PRO A 76 -5.65 -8.20 14.20
N GLU A 77 -5.38 -8.74 15.38
CA GLU A 77 -4.01 -8.98 15.86
C GLU A 77 -3.45 -10.30 15.33
N GLY A 78 -2.11 -10.42 15.28
CA GLY A 78 -1.42 -11.66 14.95
C GLY A 78 -1.48 -12.06 13.47
N VAL A 79 -1.55 -11.08 12.56
CA VAL A 79 -1.55 -11.31 11.12
C VAL A 79 -0.15 -11.73 10.69
N ASP A 80 -0.04 -12.79 9.89
CA ASP A 80 1.26 -13.30 9.46
C ASP A 80 1.75 -12.53 8.22
N LEU A 81 0.85 -12.27 7.27
CA LEU A 81 1.16 -11.60 6.01
C LEU A 81 0.06 -10.58 5.68
N CYS A 82 0.44 -9.37 5.30
CA CYS A 82 -0.49 -8.36 4.80
C CYS A 82 -0.05 -7.78 3.46
N LEU A 83 -0.93 -7.82 2.47
CA LEU A 83 -0.77 -7.07 1.22
C LEU A 83 -1.44 -5.71 1.38
N VAL A 84 -0.67 -4.63 1.29
CA VAL A 84 -1.19 -3.26 1.47
C VAL A 84 -1.18 -2.54 0.13
N GLU A 85 -2.36 -2.38 -0.46
CA GLU A 85 -2.55 -1.60 -1.68
C GLU A 85 -2.79 -0.12 -1.34
N GLY A 86 -2.23 0.77 -2.17
CA GLY A 86 -2.54 2.20 -2.13
C GLY A 86 -1.55 3.01 -1.30
N ALA A 87 -1.53 4.31 -1.58
CA ALA A 87 -0.71 5.29 -0.90
C ALA A 87 -1.37 5.75 0.43
N VAL A 88 -0.66 6.51 1.26
CA VAL A 88 -1.23 7.13 2.46
C VAL A 88 -1.63 8.57 2.14
N ALA A 89 -2.94 8.86 2.04
CA ALA A 89 -3.44 10.17 1.60
C ALA A 89 -4.32 10.91 2.61
N ASN A 90 -4.86 10.24 3.62
CA ASN A 90 -5.74 10.82 4.64
C ASN A 90 -5.47 10.22 6.04
N ALA A 91 -6.13 10.79 7.05
CA ALA A 91 -5.98 10.37 8.45
C ALA A 91 -6.32 8.89 8.67
N ASP A 92 -7.41 8.38 8.07
CA ASP A 92 -7.81 6.97 8.21
C ASP A 92 -6.78 6.02 7.59
N ASN A 93 -6.23 6.37 6.42
CA ASN A 93 -5.15 5.59 5.81
C ASN A 93 -3.92 5.52 6.72
N LEU A 94 -3.56 6.64 7.33
CA LEU A 94 -2.41 6.72 8.24
C LEU A 94 -2.65 5.84 9.47
N GLU A 95 -3.81 5.95 10.10
CA GLU A 95 -4.17 5.14 11.26
C GLU A 95 -4.15 3.64 10.92
N LEU A 96 -4.77 3.26 9.81
CA LEU A 96 -4.82 1.86 9.36
C LEU A 96 -3.42 1.33 9.03
N ALA A 97 -2.58 2.09 8.33
CA ALA A 97 -1.20 1.69 8.02
C ALA A 97 -0.39 1.43 9.31
N LEU A 98 -0.49 2.33 10.30
CA LEU A 98 0.16 2.16 11.60
C LEU A 98 -0.38 0.93 12.35
N GLN A 99 -1.70 0.69 12.28
CA GLN A 99 -2.33 -0.49 12.88
C GLN A 99 -1.87 -1.79 12.22
N VAL A 100 -1.84 -1.84 10.88
CA VAL A 100 -1.30 -2.95 10.09
C VAL A 100 0.11 -3.27 10.55
N ARG A 101 1.00 -2.27 10.59
CA ARG A 101 2.38 -2.53 10.95
C ARG A 101 2.54 -3.12 12.36
N ARG A 102 1.78 -2.62 13.34
CA ARG A 102 1.81 -3.12 14.73
C ARG A 102 1.33 -4.57 14.86
N ARG A 103 0.38 -4.98 14.01
CA ARG A 103 -0.36 -6.23 14.16
C ARG A 103 0.07 -7.33 13.19
N THR A 104 1.02 -7.02 12.30
CA THR A 104 1.42 -7.89 11.19
C THR A 104 2.89 -8.25 11.25
N ALA A 105 3.22 -9.51 11.00
CA ALA A 105 4.60 -9.97 10.92
C ALA A 105 5.29 -9.52 9.62
N VAL A 106 4.67 -9.78 8.45
CA VAL A 106 5.21 -9.39 7.13
C VAL A 106 4.24 -8.45 6.40
N VAL A 107 4.73 -7.28 6.00
CA VAL A 107 3.99 -6.28 5.21
C VAL A 107 4.58 -6.18 3.81
N VAL A 108 3.73 -6.37 2.81
CA VAL A 108 4.05 -6.18 1.40
C VAL A 108 3.45 -4.86 0.92
N SER A 109 4.30 -3.97 0.40
CA SER A 109 3.85 -2.80 -0.35
C SER A 109 3.37 -3.27 -1.72
N PHE A 110 2.06 -3.33 -1.89
CA PHE A 110 1.40 -3.99 -3.01
C PHE A 110 0.96 -2.98 -4.08
N GLY A 111 1.73 -2.89 -5.16
CA GLY A 111 1.50 -2.01 -6.30
C GLY A 111 2.10 -0.61 -6.18
N ASP A 112 2.19 0.09 -7.31
CA ASP A 112 2.94 1.34 -7.43
C ASP A 112 2.38 2.47 -6.56
N CYS A 113 1.07 2.50 -6.30
CA CYS A 113 0.50 3.46 -5.34
C CYS A 113 1.11 3.26 -3.94
N ALA A 114 1.27 2.02 -3.46
CA ALA A 114 1.90 1.76 -2.17
C ALA A 114 3.43 2.01 -2.22
N VAL A 115 4.08 1.62 -3.31
CA VAL A 115 5.55 1.70 -3.45
C VAL A 115 6.03 3.14 -3.62
N THR A 116 5.37 3.95 -4.46
CA THR A 116 5.85 5.28 -4.89
C THR A 116 4.81 6.40 -4.81
N ALA A 117 3.64 6.16 -4.19
CA ALA A 117 2.46 7.03 -4.22
C ALA A 117 1.78 7.19 -5.60
N ASN A 118 2.52 6.97 -6.69
CA ASN A 118 2.07 6.95 -8.09
C ASN A 118 1.00 8.01 -8.44
N VAL A 119 -0.10 7.60 -9.07
CA VAL A 119 -1.17 8.50 -9.56
C VAL A 119 -1.78 9.36 -8.44
N PRO A 120 -2.15 8.83 -7.25
CA PRO A 120 -2.56 9.66 -6.12
C PRO A 120 -1.51 10.71 -5.74
N GLY A 121 -0.22 10.35 -5.84
CA GLY A 121 0.92 11.22 -5.57
C GLY A 121 1.03 12.44 -6.48
N LEU A 122 0.39 12.45 -7.66
CA LEU A 122 0.47 13.57 -8.61
C LEU A 122 -0.05 14.88 -8.02
N ARG A 123 -1.00 14.85 -7.06
CA ARG A 123 -1.45 16.09 -6.41
C ARG A 123 -0.32 16.80 -5.67
N ASN A 124 0.70 16.07 -5.22
CA ASN A 124 1.88 16.65 -4.55
C ASN A 124 2.65 17.63 -5.46
N LEU A 125 2.48 17.55 -6.78
CA LEU A 125 3.12 18.43 -7.75
C LEU A 125 2.40 19.77 -7.93
N ILE A 126 1.16 19.90 -7.43
CA ILE A 126 0.36 21.11 -7.58
C ILE A 126 0.96 22.28 -6.79
N THR A 127 1.58 22.01 -5.63
CA THR A 127 2.21 23.02 -4.79
C THR A 127 3.72 22.79 -4.67
N PRO A 128 4.56 23.85 -4.59
CA PRO A 128 5.99 23.70 -4.39
C PRO A 128 6.32 22.90 -3.12
N GLY A 129 6.98 21.75 -3.30
CA GLY A 129 7.34 20.85 -2.20
C GLY A 129 6.16 20.05 -1.62
N GLY A 130 4.99 20.06 -2.27
CA GLY A 130 3.81 19.24 -1.91
C GLY A 130 3.11 19.62 -0.60
N ARG A 131 3.67 20.56 0.17
CA ARG A 131 3.03 21.14 1.35
C ARG A 131 1.80 21.90 0.85
N ASP A 132 0.61 21.54 1.29
CA ASP A 132 -0.70 22.10 0.89
C ASP A 132 -1.35 21.54 -0.38
N SER A 133 -0.82 20.44 -0.95
CA SER A 133 -1.45 19.77 -2.10
C SER A 133 -2.90 19.31 -1.83
N ALA A 134 -3.24 19.06 -0.57
CA ALA A 134 -4.60 18.73 -0.16
C ALA A 134 -5.60 19.85 -0.42
N MET A 135 -5.29 21.07 0.01
CA MET A 135 -6.23 22.17 -0.15
C MET A 135 -6.37 22.54 -1.62
N ALA A 136 -5.29 22.51 -2.39
CA ALA A 136 -5.35 22.76 -3.82
C ALA A 136 -6.26 21.75 -4.54
N ALA A 137 -6.16 20.46 -4.21
CA ALA A 137 -7.04 19.43 -4.76
C ALA A 137 -8.51 19.65 -4.34
N LEU A 138 -8.76 19.93 -3.06
CA LEU A 138 -10.11 20.15 -2.53
C LEU A 138 -10.78 21.39 -3.13
N GLN A 139 -10.07 22.51 -3.24
CA GLN A 139 -10.57 23.74 -3.86
C GLN A 139 -10.93 23.49 -5.33
N ARG A 140 -10.05 22.82 -6.07
CA ARG A 140 -10.32 22.48 -7.46
C ARG A 140 -11.58 21.62 -7.61
N SER A 141 -11.72 20.57 -6.80
CA SER A 141 -12.82 19.61 -6.91
C SER A 141 -14.15 20.14 -6.39
N TYR A 142 -14.15 20.87 -5.27
CA TYR A 142 -15.38 21.20 -4.53
C TYR A 142 -15.80 22.67 -4.58
N LEU A 143 -14.95 23.57 -5.08
CA LEU A 143 -15.29 24.99 -5.26
C LEU A 143 -15.28 25.39 -6.72
N GLU A 144 -14.16 25.19 -7.42
CA GLU A 144 -13.99 25.69 -8.80
C GLU A 144 -14.78 24.88 -9.83
N LEU A 145 -14.90 23.56 -9.62
CA LEU A 145 -15.60 22.63 -10.51
C LEU A 145 -17.00 22.26 -10.00
N ALA A 146 -17.47 22.88 -8.92
CA ALA A 146 -18.76 22.53 -8.34
C ALA A 146 -19.92 23.06 -9.20
N ASP A 147 -20.76 22.14 -9.69
CA ASP A 147 -22.00 22.51 -10.40
C ASP A 147 -23.07 23.07 -9.45
N SER A 148 -23.02 22.68 -8.17
CA SER A 148 -23.96 23.14 -7.14
C SER A 148 -23.35 23.01 -5.74
N GLN A 149 -23.84 23.83 -4.80
CA GLN A 149 -23.47 23.79 -3.38
C GLN A 149 -21.95 23.79 -3.12
N ALA A 150 -21.21 24.68 -3.80
CA ALA A 150 -19.77 24.83 -3.67
C ALA A 150 -19.35 25.05 -2.20
N GLN A 151 -18.73 24.03 -1.59
CA GLN A 151 -18.18 24.08 -0.25
C GLN A 151 -17.17 22.94 -0.06
N ILE A 152 -16.15 23.17 0.76
CA ILE A 152 -15.24 22.09 1.15
C ILE A 152 -15.96 21.17 2.14
N PRO A 153 -15.98 19.83 1.91
CA PRO A 153 -16.60 18.91 2.85
C PRO A 153 -15.78 18.86 4.14
N VAL A 154 -16.37 19.33 5.24
CA VAL A 154 -15.80 19.26 6.58
C VAL A 154 -16.83 18.60 7.50
N ALA A 155 -16.64 17.30 7.75
CA ALA A 155 -17.51 16.49 8.60
C ALA A 155 -16.64 15.58 9.48
N PRO A 156 -16.14 16.10 10.63
CA PRO A 156 -15.26 15.35 11.52
C PRO A 156 -15.86 14.01 11.94
N GLY A 157 -15.07 12.93 11.84
CA GLY A 157 -15.51 11.56 12.15
C GLY A 157 -16.37 10.89 11.08
N VAL A 158 -16.70 11.58 9.99
CA VAL A 158 -17.43 11.02 8.84
C VAL A 158 -16.55 11.01 7.59
N VAL A 159 -15.88 12.12 7.32
CA VAL A 159 -14.95 12.25 6.19
C VAL A 159 -13.55 12.51 6.77
N PRO A 160 -12.56 11.67 6.46
CA PRO A 160 -11.22 11.85 7.00
C PRO A 160 -10.51 13.04 6.35
N GLU A 161 -9.78 13.78 7.17
CA GLU A 161 -8.93 14.86 6.70
C GLU A 161 -7.81 14.32 5.79
N LEU A 162 -7.60 14.98 4.65
CA LEU A 162 -6.50 14.65 3.77
C LEU A 162 -5.18 15.07 4.41
N LEU A 163 -4.15 14.22 4.32
CA LEU A 163 -2.80 14.59 4.69
C LEU A 163 -2.28 15.72 3.79
N PRO A 164 -1.35 16.58 4.27
CA PRO A 164 -0.81 17.70 3.50
C PRO A 164 -0.23 17.28 2.14
N ARG A 165 0.33 16.07 2.07
CA ARG A 165 0.81 15.39 0.86
C ARG A 165 0.50 13.90 0.92
N VAL A 166 0.42 13.25 -0.23
CA VAL A 166 0.36 11.77 -0.32
C VAL A 166 1.76 11.20 -0.10
N LEU A 167 1.84 10.12 0.67
CA LEU A 167 3.08 9.44 0.99
C LEU A 167 3.04 7.98 0.49
N PRO A 168 4.15 7.43 -0.03
CA PRO A 168 4.26 5.99 -0.21
C PRO A 168 4.25 5.29 1.15
N LEU A 169 3.89 4.01 1.18
CA LEU A 169 3.69 3.27 2.42
C LEU A 169 4.95 3.21 3.30
N HIS A 170 6.11 3.06 2.68
CA HIS A 170 7.41 2.92 3.36
C HIS A 170 7.90 4.21 4.03
N GLU A 171 7.35 5.37 3.67
CA GLU A 171 7.60 6.63 4.39
C GLU A 171 6.80 6.71 5.70
N VAL A 172 5.78 5.86 5.87
CA VAL A 172 4.87 5.88 7.03
C VAL A 172 5.14 4.70 7.98
N ILE A 173 5.41 3.52 7.43
CA ILE A 173 5.71 2.30 8.20
C ILE A 173 6.87 1.50 7.57
N PRO A 174 7.63 0.71 8.34
CA PRO A 174 8.56 -0.27 7.77
C PRO A 174 7.83 -1.30 6.91
N VAL A 175 8.33 -1.53 5.70
CA VAL A 175 7.83 -2.51 4.72
C VAL A 175 8.87 -3.60 4.52
N ASP A 176 8.43 -4.86 4.43
CA ASP A 176 9.31 -6.02 4.31
C ASP A 176 9.57 -6.40 2.85
N VAL A 177 8.56 -6.28 1.97
CA VAL A 177 8.65 -6.64 0.55
C VAL A 177 7.94 -5.59 -0.30
N TYR A 178 8.52 -5.28 -1.47
CA TYR A 178 7.95 -4.36 -2.45
C TYR A 178 7.53 -5.14 -3.69
N LEU A 179 6.27 -5.02 -4.08
CA LEU A 179 5.73 -5.66 -5.29
C LEU A 179 5.24 -4.56 -6.26
N PRO A 180 6.10 -4.06 -7.16
CA PRO A 180 5.76 -2.96 -8.08
C PRO A 180 4.81 -3.38 -9.21
N GLY A 181 4.11 -2.40 -9.78
CA GLY A 181 3.14 -2.49 -10.89
C GLY A 181 1.82 -1.75 -10.58
N CYS A 182 1.13 -1.23 -11.60
CA CYS A 182 -0.16 -0.53 -11.47
C CYS A 182 -1.25 -1.15 -12.37
N PRO A 183 -1.69 -2.41 -12.14
CA PRO A 183 -1.32 -3.27 -11.01
C PRO A 183 -0.15 -4.24 -11.31
N PRO A 184 0.45 -4.85 -10.27
CA PRO A 184 1.33 -6.01 -10.47
C PRO A 184 0.52 -7.13 -11.12
N SER A 185 1.08 -7.83 -12.11
CA SER A 185 0.36 -8.91 -12.80
C SER A 185 0.12 -10.11 -11.90
N ALA A 186 -0.95 -10.87 -12.15
CA ALA A 186 -1.28 -12.10 -11.43
C ALA A 186 -0.08 -13.06 -11.31
N ALA A 187 0.69 -13.27 -12.39
CA ALA A 187 1.90 -14.09 -12.36
C ALA A 187 2.96 -13.59 -11.36
N ARG A 188 3.15 -12.27 -11.24
CA ARG A 188 4.08 -11.67 -10.28
C ARG A 188 3.57 -11.71 -8.85
N ILE A 189 2.25 -11.54 -8.67
CA ILE A 189 1.59 -11.72 -7.38
C ILE A 189 1.79 -13.15 -6.89
N ARG A 190 1.53 -14.15 -7.74
CA ARG A 190 1.76 -15.56 -7.44
C ARG A 190 3.22 -15.84 -7.09
N ALA A 191 4.17 -15.38 -7.91
CA ALA A 191 5.59 -15.56 -7.66
C ALA A 191 6.08 -14.89 -6.35
N CYS A 192 5.38 -13.85 -5.89
CA CYS A 192 5.62 -13.24 -4.58
C CYS A 192 5.03 -14.08 -3.45
N LEU A 193 3.79 -14.56 -3.59
CA LEU A 193 3.08 -15.29 -2.55
C LEU A 193 3.58 -16.72 -2.33
N GLU A 194 3.86 -17.48 -3.39
CA GLU A 194 4.23 -18.91 -3.28
C GLU A 194 5.42 -19.17 -2.34
N PRO A 195 6.55 -18.43 -2.41
CA PRO A 195 7.63 -18.58 -1.44
C PRO A 195 7.20 -18.20 -0.01
N MET A 196 6.41 -17.12 0.13
CA MET A 196 5.94 -16.65 1.44
C MET A 196 5.04 -17.68 2.14
N LEU A 197 4.21 -18.41 1.39
CA LEU A 197 3.39 -19.51 1.92
C LEU A 197 4.24 -20.64 2.51
N ARG A 198 5.46 -20.84 2.02
CA ARG A 198 6.44 -21.80 2.56
C ARG A 198 7.36 -21.19 3.64
N GLY A 199 7.14 -19.94 4.03
CA GLY A 199 8.01 -19.22 4.96
C GLY A 199 9.34 -18.77 4.35
N GLU A 200 9.46 -18.79 3.03
CA GLU A 200 10.63 -18.32 2.28
C GLU A 200 10.49 -16.84 1.90
N ARG A 201 11.61 -16.15 1.68
CA ARG A 201 11.59 -14.80 1.09
C ARG A 201 11.43 -14.90 -0.43
N PRO A 202 10.51 -14.15 -1.06
CA PRO A 202 10.39 -14.15 -2.50
C PRO A 202 11.60 -13.46 -3.15
N ARG A 203 12.08 -14.00 -4.27
CA ARG A 203 13.11 -13.37 -5.10
C ARG A 203 12.45 -12.48 -6.13
N LEU A 204 12.32 -11.20 -5.82
CA LEU A 204 11.77 -10.17 -6.71
C LEU A 204 12.91 -9.40 -7.37
N GLU A 205 13.65 -10.08 -8.23
CA GLU A 205 14.85 -9.54 -8.89
C GLU A 205 14.69 -9.52 -10.42
N GLY A 206 15.41 -8.61 -11.07
CA GLY A 206 15.46 -8.51 -12.52
C GLY A 206 14.26 -7.78 -13.15
N PRO A 207 14.38 -7.47 -14.47
CA PRO A 207 13.43 -6.62 -15.18
C PRO A 207 12.04 -7.25 -15.36
N GLU A 208 11.90 -8.57 -15.20
CA GLU A 208 10.60 -9.23 -15.28
C GLU A 208 9.79 -9.08 -13.99
N MET A 209 10.45 -9.04 -12.82
CA MET A 209 9.79 -8.89 -11.53
C MET A 209 9.64 -7.41 -11.11
N LEU A 210 10.64 -6.58 -11.45
CA LEU A 210 10.70 -5.16 -11.10
C LEU A 210 10.17 -4.27 -12.23
N ARG A 211 8.89 -4.44 -12.59
CA ARG A 211 8.20 -3.55 -13.53
C ARG A 211 7.24 -2.62 -12.80
N PHE A 212 7.43 -1.33 -13.06
CA PHE A 212 6.52 -0.24 -12.76
C PHE A 212 5.68 0.05 -14.01
N GLY A 213 4.51 0.66 -13.84
CA GLY A 213 3.64 1.04 -14.95
C GLY A 213 2.21 1.12 -14.51
#